data_AF-A0A8C0WWJ0-F1
#
_entry.id   AF-A0A8C0WWJ0-F1
#
_cell.length_a   1.000
_cell.length_b   1.000
_cell.length_c   1.000
_cell.angle_alpha   90.00
_cell.angle_beta   90.00
_cell.angle_gamma   90.00
#
_symmetry.space_group_name_H-M   'P 1'
#
loop_
_entity.id
_entity.type
_entity.pdbx_description
1 polymer ?
#
loop_
_entity_poly.entity_id
_entity_poly.type
_entity_poly.pdbx_seq_one_letter_code
_entity_poly.pdbx_strand_id
1 'polypeptide(L)'
;HCAREQSREAGRPGREVTENAASWPSSSDTGKLEMELKMLKSQPSCAEPSFPFCREEVDSLRLKVEELERERSRLEQENTTLEMQLERRALQGDYDQSKTKVLHMTLNPTSVAKQRQREERDRLQEECERLRGLLLTLERSSSVPTDLEAVAGLPSSKEVAELRKQVESAELKNQRLKEVFQSKIQEFRKACYTLTGYQVDVTTEGQYRLTSQYAEHKADCLVFKATGPSGSKMQLLETEFSRSVPELIELHLLQQDSIPAFLSSLTLELFSRQTTA
;
A
#
# COMPACT_ATOMS: atom_id res chain seq x y z
N HIS A 1 -21.72 38.41 -19.91
CA HIS A 1 -21.54 38.34 -21.37
C HIS A 1 -22.16 37.03 -21.83
N CYS A 2 -23.47 36.95 -22.14
CA CYS A 2 -24.10 37.24 -23.45
C CYS A 2 -23.23 36.77 -24.64
N ALA A 3 -23.69 35.93 -25.58
CA ALA A 3 -25.05 35.61 -26.01
C ALA A 3 -25.13 34.23 -26.72
N ARG A 4 -26.36 33.68 -26.75
CA ARG A 4 -26.85 32.60 -27.62
C ARG A 4 -26.99 33.10 -29.06
N GLU A 5 -26.84 32.22 -30.04
CA GLU A 5 -27.52 32.37 -31.34
C GLU A 5 -28.21 31.07 -31.74
N GLN A 6 -29.51 31.21 -32.04
CA GLN A 6 -30.44 30.22 -32.57
C GLN A 6 -30.70 30.53 -34.05
N SER A 7 -30.94 29.46 -34.80
CA SER A 7 -31.41 29.37 -36.18
C SER A 7 -32.54 30.33 -36.57
N ARG A 8 -32.57 30.73 -37.85
CA ARG A 8 -33.80 31.13 -38.56
C ARG A 8 -33.67 30.94 -40.08
N GLU A 9 -34.64 30.22 -40.63
CA GLU A 9 -34.92 29.97 -42.04
C GLU A 9 -36.32 30.54 -42.34
N ALA A 10 -36.45 31.30 -43.44
CA ALA A 10 -37.68 31.71 -44.15
C ALA A 10 -37.22 32.68 -45.26
N GLY A 11 -37.67 32.70 -46.51
CA GLY A 11 -38.91 32.25 -47.15
C GLY A 11 -39.18 33.30 -48.26
N ARG A 12 -39.33 32.85 -49.52
CA ARG A 12 -39.54 33.70 -50.72
C ARG A 12 -40.75 34.66 -50.60
N PRO A 13 -40.81 35.66 -51.48
CA PRO A 13 -42.08 36.00 -52.14
C PRO A 13 -41.97 35.91 -53.67
N GLY A 14 -43.12 35.71 -54.32
CA GLY A 14 -43.27 35.74 -55.78
C GLY A 14 -44.53 36.47 -56.20
N ARG A 15 -44.67 36.61 -57.53
CA ARG A 15 -45.72 37.27 -58.35
C ARG A 15 -45.53 38.79 -58.45
N GLU A 16 -45.74 39.43 -59.60
CA GLU A 16 -46.85 39.29 -60.55
C GLU A 16 -46.44 39.47 -62.03
N VAL A 17 -47.27 38.90 -62.90
CA VAL A 17 -47.28 39.00 -64.36
C VAL A 17 -48.31 40.05 -64.75
N THR A 18 -47.95 40.97 -65.65
CA THR A 18 -48.92 41.77 -66.42
C THR A 18 -48.72 41.47 -67.90
N GLU A 19 -49.68 40.74 -68.48
CA GLU A 19 -49.87 40.60 -69.92
C GLU A 19 -50.38 41.93 -70.49
N ASN A 20 -49.70 42.46 -71.51
CA ASN A 20 -50.26 43.46 -72.42
C ASN A 20 -50.20 42.88 -73.83
N ALA A 21 -51.38 42.55 -74.37
CA ALA A 21 -51.57 42.13 -75.74
C ALA A 21 -51.76 43.36 -76.63
N ALA A 22 -50.89 43.54 -77.64
CA ALA A 22 -51.10 44.52 -78.70
C ALA A 22 -50.60 43.97 -80.06
N SER A 23 -51.60 43.68 -80.90
CA SER A 23 -51.63 43.73 -82.37
C SER A 23 -50.58 42.95 -83.18
N TRP A 24 -51.05 41.92 -83.89
CA TRP A 24 -50.27 41.08 -84.82
C TRP A 24 -50.15 41.78 -86.19
N PRO A 25 -48.97 41.88 -86.82
CA PRO A 25 -48.80 42.46 -88.15
C PRO A 25 -49.37 41.57 -89.27
N SER A 26 -49.78 42.20 -90.37
CA SER A 26 -50.43 41.63 -91.56
C SER A 26 -49.63 40.52 -92.25
N SER A 27 -50.32 39.58 -92.92
CA SER A 27 -49.72 38.39 -93.55
C SER A 27 -48.64 38.68 -94.61
N SER A 28 -48.60 39.89 -95.19
CA SER A 28 -47.50 40.31 -96.09
C SER A 28 -46.25 40.74 -95.32
N ASP A 29 -46.43 41.30 -94.12
CA ASP A 29 -45.35 41.65 -93.22
C ASP A 29 -44.82 40.40 -92.53
N THR A 30 -45.67 39.42 -92.18
CA THR A 30 -45.21 38.11 -91.72
C THR A 30 -44.46 37.36 -92.81
N GLY A 31 -44.83 37.49 -94.09
CA GLY A 31 -44.10 36.89 -95.21
C GLY A 31 -42.76 37.57 -95.49
N LYS A 32 -42.68 38.90 -95.39
CA LYS A 32 -41.40 39.63 -95.43
C LYS A 32 -40.54 39.34 -94.21
N LEU A 33 -41.13 39.28 -93.02
CA LEU A 33 -40.45 38.93 -91.76
C LEU A 33 -40.04 37.45 -91.73
N GLU A 34 -40.79 36.54 -92.36
CA GLU A 34 -40.40 35.13 -92.53
C GLU A 34 -39.28 34.99 -93.56
N MET A 35 -39.32 35.77 -94.64
CA MET A 35 -38.25 35.77 -95.65
C MET A 35 -36.99 36.46 -95.11
N GLU A 36 -37.12 37.50 -94.29
CA GLU A 36 -36.04 38.11 -93.52
C GLU A 36 -35.56 37.18 -92.40
N LEU A 37 -36.42 36.45 -91.67
CA LEU A 37 -36.02 35.42 -90.72
C LEU A 37 -35.32 34.26 -91.42
N LYS A 38 -35.77 33.88 -92.62
CA LYS A 38 -35.16 32.82 -93.42
C LYS A 38 -33.84 33.29 -94.02
N MET A 39 -33.70 34.57 -94.40
CA MET A 39 -32.43 35.20 -94.79
C MET A 39 -31.48 35.41 -93.60
N LEU A 40 -31.97 35.73 -92.40
CA LEU A 40 -31.18 35.87 -91.16
C LEU A 40 -30.79 34.50 -90.57
N LYS A 41 -31.57 33.45 -90.85
CA LYS A 41 -31.26 32.05 -90.46
C LYS A 41 -30.41 31.33 -91.50
N SER A 42 -30.35 31.82 -92.75
CA SER A 42 -29.50 31.29 -93.83
C SER A 42 -28.27 32.15 -94.15
N GLN A 43 -28.23 33.40 -93.67
CA GLN A 43 -26.96 34.00 -93.28
C GLN A 43 -26.42 33.15 -92.13
N PRO A 44 -25.13 32.75 -92.15
CA PRO A 44 -24.45 32.60 -90.89
C PRO A 44 -24.55 33.98 -90.26
N SER A 45 -25.50 34.14 -89.33
CA SER A 45 -25.35 35.12 -88.27
C SER A 45 -23.96 34.84 -87.75
N CYS A 46 -23.03 35.65 -88.23
CA CYS A 46 -21.84 36.09 -87.56
C CYS A 46 -22.35 36.74 -86.26
N ALA A 47 -22.96 35.94 -85.37
CA ALA A 47 -22.32 35.74 -84.09
C ALA A 47 -20.91 35.50 -84.52
N GLU A 48 -20.12 36.58 -84.52
CA GLU A 48 -18.69 36.39 -84.50
C GLU A 48 -18.54 35.22 -83.54
N PRO A 49 -17.87 34.13 -83.96
CA PRO A 49 -17.10 33.47 -82.96
C PRO A 49 -16.20 34.61 -82.49
N SER A 50 -16.61 35.32 -81.43
CA SER A 50 -15.69 35.83 -80.45
C SER A 50 -14.93 34.56 -80.08
N PHE A 51 -13.91 34.43 -80.91
CA PHE A 51 -12.96 33.44 -81.30
C PHE A 51 -13.34 31.94 -81.26
N PRO A 52 -12.98 31.13 -82.29
CA PRO A 52 -12.68 29.70 -82.07
C PRO A 52 -11.75 29.53 -80.88
N PHE A 53 -10.83 30.49 -80.73
CA PHE A 53 -10.01 30.73 -79.55
C PHE A 53 -10.83 30.83 -78.25
N CYS A 54 -12.03 31.42 -78.17
CA CYS A 54 -12.82 31.49 -76.93
C CYS A 54 -13.57 30.20 -76.61
N ARG A 55 -14.01 29.41 -77.60
CA ARG A 55 -14.60 28.09 -77.32
C ARG A 55 -13.51 27.10 -76.89
N GLU A 56 -12.39 27.10 -77.62
CA GLU A 56 -11.19 26.33 -77.27
C GLU A 56 -10.61 26.78 -75.93
N GLU A 57 -10.63 28.08 -75.63
CA GLU A 57 -10.23 28.65 -74.34
C GLU A 57 -11.22 28.25 -73.25
N VAL A 58 -12.53 28.31 -73.47
CA VAL A 58 -13.55 27.83 -72.52
C VAL A 58 -13.41 26.32 -72.26
N ASP A 59 -13.16 25.51 -73.28
CA ASP A 59 -12.92 24.08 -73.13
C ASP A 59 -11.56 23.80 -72.45
N SER A 60 -10.53 24.62 -72.71
CA SER A 60 -9.25 24.57 -72.00
C SER A 60 -9.37 24.96 -70.52
N LEU A 61 -10.19 25.98 -70.22
CA LEU A 61 -10.49 26.43 -68.86
C LEU A 61 -11.33 25.38 -68.13
N ARG A 62 -12.28 24.71 -68.81
CA ARG A 62 -13.03 23.57 -68.24
C ARG A 62 -12.11 22.42 -67.91
N LEU A 63 -11.23 22.02 -68.83
CA LEU A 63 -10.22 20.99 -68.57
C LEU A 63 -9.32 21.40 -67.40
N LYS A 64 -8.95 22.68 -67.31
CA LYS A 64 -8.15 23.20 -66.19
C LYS A 64 -8.91 23.18 -64.86
N VAL A 65 -10.20 23.51 -64.87
CA VAL A 65 -11.07 23.41 -63.70
C VAL A 65 -11.16 21.96 -63.24
N GLU A 66 -11.40 21.00 -64.16
CA GLU A 66 -11.44 19.59 -63.80
C GLU A 66 -10.07 19.07 -63.29
N GLU A 67 -8.95 19.53 -63.84
CA GLU A 67 -7.61 19.21 -63.35
C GLU A 67 -7.40 19.74 -61.92
N LEU A 68 -7.77 20.99 -61.67
CA LEU A 68 -7.69 21.62 -60.35
C LEU A 68 -8.64 20.95 -59.34
N GLU A 69 -9.82 20.50 -59.76
CA GLU A 69 -10.75 19.75 -58.91
C GLU A 69 -10.19 18.37 -58.54
N ARG A 70 -9.53 17.67 -59.48
CA ARG A 70 -8.83 16.41 -59.19
C ARG A 70 -7.65 16.64 -58.25
N GLU A 71 -6.87 17.69 -58.45
CA GLU A 71 -5.74 18.04 -57.58
C GLU A 71 -6.21 18.45 -56.18
N ARG A 72 -7.29 19.24 -56.09
CA ARG A 72 -7.94 19.57 -54.82
C ARG A 72 -8.41 18.31 -54.09
N SER A 73 -9.09 17.40 -54.80
CA SER A 73 -9.55 16.13 -54.20
C SER A 73 -8.38 15.26 -53.71
N ARG A 74 -7.26 15.22 -54.45
CA ARG A 74 -6.03 14.54 -54.04
C ARG A 74 -5.46 15.17 -52.76
N LEU A 75 -5.34 16.50 -52.73
CA LEU A 75 -4.82 17.23 -51.57
C LEU A 75 -5.73 17.08 -50.34
N GLU A 76 -7.05 17.03 -50.51
CA GLU A 76 -7.99 16.77 -49.41
C GLU A 76 -7.82 15.36 -48.82
N GLN A 77 -7.61 14.34 -49.65
CA GLN A 77 -7.31 12.97 -49.19
C GLN A 77 -5.94 12.87 -48.49
N GLU A 78 -4.93 13.56 -49.02
CA GLU A 78 -3.62 13.65 -48.37
C GLU A 78 -3.72 14.38 -47.03
N ASN A 79 -4.46 15.48 -46.95
CA ASN A 79 -4.64 16.25 -45.73
C ASN A 79 -5.37 15.44 -44.65
N THR A 80 -6.49 14.78 -44.98
CA THR A 80 -7.20 13.90 -44.02
C THR A 80 -6.31 12.75 -43.51
N THR A 81 -5.45 12.21 -44.38
CA THR A 81 -4.47 11.18 -43.98
C THR A 81 -3.42 11.75 -43.03
N LEU A 82 -2.91 12.95 -43.30
CA LEU A 82 -1.95 13.65 -42.45
C LEU A 82 -2.57 14.06 -41.11
N GLU A 83 -3.81 14.55 -41.10
CA GLU A 83 -4.57 14.89 -39.91
C GLU A 83 -4.75 13.65 -39.01
N MET A 84 -5.20 12.51 -39.56
CA MET A 84 -5.27 11.26 -38.80
C MET A 84 -3.92 10.81 -38.24
N GLN A 85 -2.84 10.98 -38.99
CA GLN A 85 -1.49 10.65 -38.50
C GLN A 85 -1.05 11.57 -37.37
N LEU A 86 -1.35 12.86 -37.46
CA LEU A 86 -1.05 13.84 -36.43
C LEU A 86 -1.87 13.59 -35.17
N GLU A 87 -3.17 13.29 -35.30
CA GLU A 87 -4.02 12.91 -34.17
C GLU A 87 -3.50 11.65 -33.47
N ARG A 88 -3.15 10.61 -34.24
CA ARG A 88 -2.57 9.39 -33.69
C ARG A 88 -1.28 9.67 -32.91
N ARG A 89 -0.41 10.52 -33.44
CA ARG A 89 0.85 10.94 -32.79
C ARG A 89 0.58 11.78 -31.54
N ALA A 90 -0.38 12.69 -31.59
CA ALA A 90 -0.79 13.50 -30.45
C ALA A 90 -1.33 12.63 -29.31
N LEU A 91 -2.11 11.58 -29.62
CA LEU A 91 -2.58 10.59 -28.64
C LEU A 91 -1.44 9.78 -28.01
N GLN A 92 -0.31 9.63 -28.71
CA GLN A 92 0.91 8.99 -28.21
C GLN A 92 1.79 9.94 -27.40
N GLY A 93 1.44 11.23 -27.34
CA GLY A 93 2.17 12.25 -26.60
C GLY A 93 3.24 12.98 -27.42
N ASP A 94 3.21 12.88 -28.75
CA ASP A 94 4.06 13.72 -29.61
C ASP A 94 3.63 15.19 -29.52
N TYR A 95 4.60 16.09 -29.54
CA TYR A 95 4.37 17.53 -29.46
C TYR A 95 5.32 18.31 -30.36
N ASP A 96 4.88 19.49 -30.77
CA ASP A 96 5.69 20.44 -31.54
C ASP A 96 6.66 21.17 -30.62
N GLN A 97 7.96 20.95 -30.82
CA GLN A 97 9.04 21.53 -30.01
C GLN A 97 9.14 23.07 -30.14
N SER A 98 8.62 23.64 -31.23
CA SER A 98 8.64 25.10 -31.43
C SER A 98 7.56 25.81 -30.61
N LYS A 99 6.46 25.13 -30.31
CA LYS A 99 5.29 25.68 -29.59
C LYS A 99 5.22 25.23 -28.14
N THR A 100 5.69 24.03 -27.84
CA THR A 100 5.46 23.37 -26.56
C THR A 100 6.77 22.89 -25.96
N LYS A 101 7.06 23.34 -24.73
CA LYS A 101 8.20 22.85 -23.94
C LYS A 101 7.70 21.99 -22.80
N VAL A 102 8.16 20.74 -22.75
CA VAL A 102 7.83 19.81 -21.65
C VAL A 102 8.81 19.99 -20.50
N LEU A 103 8.27 20.26 -19.31
CA LEU A 103 9.04 20.42 -18.08
C LEU A 103 8.68 19.31 -17.10
N HIS A 104 9.67 18.83 -16.35
CA HIS A 104 9.48 17.92 -15.23
C HIS A 104 10.43 18.31 -14.10
N MET A 105 10.11 17.89 -12.87
CA MET A 105 10.98 18.12 -11.73
C MET A 105 12.28 17.33 -11.90
N THR A 106 13.43 17.98 -11.73
CA THR A 106 14.74 17.32 -11.75
C THR A 106 14.79 16.18 -10.71
N LEU A 107 14.26 16.45 -9.52
CA LEU A 107 14.00 15.44 -8.49
C LEU A 107 12.58 14.91 -8.65
N ASN A 108 12.45 13.79 -9.35
CA ASN A 108 11.19 13.08 -9.52
C ASN A 108 11.34 11.63 -9.03
N PRO A 109 10.23 10.94 -8.71
CA PRO A 109 10.29 9.56 -8.21
C PRO A 109 11.05 8.60 -9.13
N THR A 110 10.96 8.78 -10.46
CA THR A 110 11.68 7.97 -11.44
C THR A 110 13.18 8.21 -11.41
N SER A 111 13.64 9.47 -11.25
CA SER A 111 15.07 9.79 -11.16
C SER A 111 15.67 9.27 -9.85
N VAL A 112 14.92 9.35 -8.74
CA VAL A 112 15.32 8.74 -7.46
C VAL A 112 15.40 7.22 -7.56
N ALA A 113 14.42 6.56 -8.17
CA ALA A 113 14.42 5.10 -8.36
C ALA A 113 15.61 4.64 -9.22
N LYS A 114 15.88 5.33 -10.34
CA LYS A 114 17.04 5.07 -11.19
C LYS A 114 18.36 5.26 -10.44
N GLN A 115 18.45 6.28 -9.59
CA GLN A 115 19.65 6.53 -8.78
C GLN A 115 19.88 5.40 -7.77
N ARG A 116 18.84 5.00 -7.03
CA ARG A 116 18.92 3.86 -6.10
C ARG A 116 19.34 2.57 -6.78
N GLN A 117 18.77 2.28 -7.95
CA GLN A 117 19.13 1.10 -8.72
C GLN A 117 20.62 1.12 -9.15
N ARG A 118 21.14 2.30 -9.51
CA ARG A 118 22.58 2.46 -9.81
C ARG A 118 23.43 2.21 -8.58
N GLU A 119 23.08 2.82 -7.46
CA GLU A 119 23.79 2.64 -6.18
C GLU A 119 23.78 1.17 -5.73
N GLU A 120 22.65 0.47 -5.86
CA GLU A 120 22.56 -0.97 -5.56
C GLU A 120 23.44 -1.80 -6.49
N ARG A 121 23.40 -1.52 -7.79
CA ARG A 121 24.27 -2.20 -8.76
C ARG A 121 25.74 -1.96 -8.44
N ASP A 122 26.12 -0.73 -8.14
CA ASP A 122 27.51 -0.35 -7.87
C ASP A 122 27.99 -1.03 -6.57
N ARG A 123 27.16 -1.06 -5.51
CA ARG A 123 27.43 -1.83 -4.28
C ARG A 123 27.59 -3.33 -4.54
N LEU A 124 26.70 -3.91 -5.36
CA LEU A 124 26.79 -5.33 -5.71
C LEU A 124 28.05 -5.62 -6.52
N GLN A 125 28.46 -4.71 -7.40
CA GLN A 125 29.69 -4.84 -8.17
C GLN A 125 30.93 -4.77 -7.26
N GLU A 126 30.99 -3.79 -6.35
CA GLU A 126 32.05 -3.69 -5.35
C GLU A 126 32.15 -4.97 -4.50
N GLU A 127 31.02 -5.49 -4.04
CA GLU A 127 30.97 -6.73 -3.25
C GLU A 127 31.43 -7.94 -4.07
N CYS A 128 31.02 -8.03 -5.34
CA CYS A 128 31.48 -9.08 -6.25
C CYS A 128 33.00 -9.01 -6.49
N GLU A 129 33.54 -7.81 -6.71
CA GLU A 129 34.98 -7.59 -6.90
C GLU A 129 35.77 -7.94 -5.63
N ARG A 130 35.25 -7.55 -4.46
CA ARG A 130 35.81 -7.89 -3.16
C ARG A 130 35.83 -9.40 -2.90
N LEU A 131 34.71 -10.09 -3.12
CA LEU A 131 34.60 -11.54 -2.98
C LEU A 131 35.51 -12.27 -3.98
N ARG A 132 35.62 -11.79 -5.22
CA ARG A 132 36.56 -12.32 -6.21
C ARG A 132 38.01 -12.17 -5.75
N GLY A 133 38.39 -10.99 -5.23
CA GLY A 133 39.72 -10.76 -4.68
C GLY A 133 40.04 -11.72 -3.54
N LEU A 134 39.08 -11.92 -2.65
CA LEU A 134 39.20 -12.84 -1.53
C LEU A 134 39.32 -14.31 -1.98
N LEU A 135 38.50 -14.76 -2.94
CA LEU A 135 38.63 -16.09 -3.52
C LEU A 135 40.01 -16.29 -4.17
N LEU A 136 40.52 -15.29 -4.91
CA LEU A 136 41.86 -15.36 -5.49
C LEU A 136 42.96 -15.46 -4.43
N THR A 137 42.82 -14.80 -3.27
CA THR A 137 43.77 -14.97 -2.17
C THR A 137 43.68 -16.37 -1.57
N LEU A 138 42.48 -16.90 -1.35
CA LEU A 138 42.25 -18.24 -0.81
C LEU A 138 42.72 -19.36 -1.76
N GLU A 139 42.56 -19.18 -3.08
CA GLU A 139 43.07 -20.11 -4.09
C GLU A 139 44.60 -20.10 -4.16
N ARG A 140 45.24 -18.94 -3.90
CA ARG A 140 46.71 -18.80 -3.89
C ARG A 140 47.33 -19.21 -2.56
N SER A 141 46.62 -19.05 -1.45
CA SER A 141 47.01 -19.50 -0.12
C SER A 141 46.03 -20.54 0.40
N SER A 142 46.43 -21.82 0.40
CA SER A 142 45.68 -22.94 1.00
C SER A 142 45.38 -22.75 2.52
N SER A 143 45.91 -21.70 3.14
CA SER A 143 45.51 -21.23 4.47
C SER A 143 44.49 -20.11 4.36
N VAL A 144 43.33 -20.31 4.99
CA VAL A 144 42.28 -19.30 5.22
C VAL A 144 42.91 -17.99 5.70
N PRO A 145 42.87 -16.89 4.90
CA PRO A 145 43.39 -15.60 5.34
C PRO A 145 42.56 -15.11 6.54
N THR A 146 43.24 -14.70 7.59
CA THR A 146 42.66 -14.11 8.82
C THR A 146 41.85 -12.84 8.53
N ASP A 147 41.96 -12.29 7.32
CA ASP A 147 41.18 -11.17 6.78
C ASP A 147 39.72 -11.52 6.44
N LEU A 148 39.34 -12.80 6.40
CA LEU A 148 37.95 -13.22 6.15
C LEU A 148 36.98 -12.81 7.26
N GLU A 149 37.47 -12.58 8.47
CA GLU A 149 36.62 -12.21 9.60
C GLU A 149 36.29 -10.71 9.68
N ALA A 150 37.06 -9.84 9.02
CA ALA A 150 36.85 -8.40 9.10
C ALA A 150 35.80 -7.87 8.10
N VAL A 151 35.49 -8.62 7.04
CA VAL A 151 34.85 -8.04 5.83
C VAL A 151 33.43 -8.54 5.60
N ALA A 152 32.92 -9.49 6.37
CA ALA A 152 31.56 -10.02 6.23
C ALA A 152 30.50 -9.26 7.07
N GLY A 153 30.85 -8.17 7.75
CA GLY A 153 29.96 -7.56 8.76
C GLY A 153 29.60 -8.53 9.90
N LEU A 154 30.30 -9.65 9.99
CA LEU A 154 30.31 -10.50 11.16
C LEU A 154 31.04 -9.70 12.23
N PRO A 155 30.47 -9.54 13.44
CA PRO A 155 31.17 -8.91 14.54
C PRO A 155 32.55 -9.57 14.66
N SER A 156 33.60 -8.75 14.79
CA SER A 156 34.99 -9.21 14.91
C SER A 156 35.02 -10.38 15.89
N SER A 157 35.74 -11.48 15.62
CA SER A 157 35.81 -12.61 16.56
C SER A 157 36.19 -12.18 17.99
N LYS A 158 36.91 -11.05 18.12
CA LYS A 158 37.17 -10.39 19.41
C LYS A 158 35.91 -9.78 20.05
N GLU A 159 35.07 -9.10 19.28
CA GLU A 159 33.78 -8.55 19.72
C GLU A 159 32.77 -9.67 20.05
N VAL A 160 32.73 -10.75 19.26
CA VAL A 160 31.92 -11.94 19.57
C VAL A 160 32.40 -12.60 20.86
N ALA A 161 33.71 -12.76 21.06
CA ALA A 161 34.26 -13.32 22.28
C ALA A 161 33.97 -12.43 23.49
N GLU A 162 34.03 -11.10 23.34
CA GLU A 162 33.72 -10.16 24.40
C GLU A 162 32.23 -10.15 24.75
N LEU A 163 31.34 -10.15 23.75
CA LEU A 163 29.89 -10.26 23.96
C LEU A 163 29.50 -11.60 24.58
N ARG A 164 30.11 -12.71 24.15
CA ARG A 164 29.90 -14.02 24.80
C ARG A 164 30.34 -14.01 26.26
N LYS A 165 31.50 -13.43 26.56
CA LYS A 165 31.96 -13.26 27.94
C LYS A 165 31.01 -12.38 28.76
N GLN A 166 30.44 -11.33 28.17
CA GLN A 166 29.44 -10.51 28.83
C GLN A 166 28.15 -11.29 29.13
N VAL A 167 27.65 -12.07 28.17
CA VAL A 167 26.50 -12.95 28.34
C VAL A 167 26.75 -13.98 29.44
N GLU A 168 27.86 -14.70 29.39
CA GLU A 168 28.27 -15.65 30.42
C GLU A 168 28.35 -14.98 31.80
N SER A 169 28.91 -13.76 31.87
CA SER A 169 28.99 -13.01 33.13
C SER A 169 27.60 -12.60 33.66
N ALA A 170 26.67 -12.26 32.76
CA ALA A 170 25.30 -11.87 33.13
C ALA A 170 24.49 -13.10 33.56
N GLU A 171 24.63 -14.23 32.85
CA GLU A 171 24.04 -15.51 33.22
C GLU A 171 24.55 -15.98 34.58
N LEU A 172 25.85 -15.88 34.84
CA LEU A 172 26.43 -16.23 36.14
C LEU A 172 25.91 -15.31 37.26
N LYS A 173 25.76 -14.01 37.00
CA LYS A 173 25.16 -13.07 37.96
C LYS A 173 23.70 -13.44 38.24
N ASN A 174 22.91 -13.75 37.22
CA ASN A 174 21.52 -14.18 37.38
C ASN A 174 21.40 -15.50 38.14
N GLN A 175 22.31 -16.44 37.89
CA GLN A 175 22.36 -17.72 38.60
C GLN A 175 22.68 -17.51 40.09
N ARG A 176 23.70 -16.72 40.40
CA ARG A 176 24.03 -16.35 41.79
C ARG A 176 22.88 -15.62 42.48
N LEU A 177 22.17 -14.74 41.77
CA LEU A 177 21.02 -14.04 42.32
C LEU A 177 19.88 -15.01 42.67
N LYS A 178 19.60 -15.99 41.80
CA LYS A 178 18.62 -17.05 42.08
C LYS A 178 19.02 -17.88 43.30
N GLU A 179 20.28 -18.25 43.43
CA GLU A 179 20.81 -19.01 44.58
C GLU A 179 20.66 -18.22 45.88
N VAL A 180 21.02 -16.93 45.88
CA VAL A 180 20.85 -16.05 47.04
C VAL A 180 19.36 -15.90 47.40
N PHE A 181 18.48 -15.71 46.41
CA PHE A 181 17.05 -15.60 46.64
C PHE A 181 16.45 -16.89 47.23
N GLN A 182 16.84 -18.05 46.69
CA GLN A 182 16.43 -19.34 47.23
C GLN A 182 16.93 -19.53 48.66
N SER A 183 18.20 -19.22 48.92
CA SER A 183 18.78 -19.30 50.26
C SER A 183 18.05 -18.39 51.25
N LYS A 184 17.73 -17.15 50.85
CA LYS A 184 17.00 -16.19 51.69
C LYS A 184 15.56 -16.61 51.95
N ILE A 185 14.85 -17.15 50.96
CA ILE A 185 13.51 -17.72 51.16
C ILE A 185 13.57 -18.92 52.10
N GLN A 186 14.55 -19.81 51.95
CA GLN A 186 14.70 -20.97 52.83
C GLN A 186 15.02 -20.55 54.26
N GLU A 187 15.90 -19.55 54.45
CA GLU A 187 16.19 -18.93 55.74
C GLU A 187 14.91 -18.37 56.38
N PHE A 188 14.13 -17.61 55.62
CA PHE A 188 12.85 -17.06 56.08
C PHE A 188 11.84 -18.15 56.43
N ARG A 189 11.66 -19.17 55.57
CA ARG A 189 10.77 -20.31 55.84
C ARG A 189 11.18 -21.05 57.10
N LYS A 190 12.48 -21.26 57.32
CA LYS A 190 13.01 -21.91 58.52
C LYS A 190 12.74 -21.07 59.77
N ALA A 191 12.93 -19.75 59.69
CA ALA A 191 12.62 -18.84 60.77
C ALA A 191 11.12 -18.86 61.10
N CYS A 192 10.24 -18.74 60.09
CA CYS A 192 8.79 -18.84 60.27
C CYS A 192 8.37 -20.18 60.87
N TYR A 193 8.94 -21.29 60.40
CA TYR A 193 8.66 -22.62 60.94
C TYR A 193 9.05 -22.73 62.42
N THR A 194 10.21 -22.19 62.81
CA THR A 194 10.68 -22.24 64.20
C THR A 194 9.90 -21.31 65.12
N LEU A 195 9.45 -20.15 64.63
CA LEU A 195 8.74 -19.16 65.43
C LEU A 195 7.24 -19.44 65.56
N THR A 196 6.61 -19.92 64.48
CA THR A 196 5.15 -20.07 64.40
C THR A 196 4.70 -21.53 64.44
N GLY A 197 5.62 -22.48 64.25
CA GLY A 197 5.29 -23.90 64.12
C GLY A 197 4.73 -24.29 62.74
N TYR A 198 4.62 -23.37 61.78
CA TYR A 198 4.10 -23.67 60.44
C TYR A 198 5.15 -23.57 59.34
N GLN A 199 5.24 -24.64 58.55
CA GLN A 199 6.02 -24.67 57.32
C GLN A 199 5.12 -24.18 56.17
N VAL A 200 5.52 -23.07 55.55
CA VAL A 200 4.78 -22.45 54.43
C VAL A 200 5.47 -22.79 53.11
N ASP A 201 4.80 -23.60 52.28
CA ASP A 201 5.24 -23.96 50.95
C ASP A 201 4.31 -23.40 49.88
N VAL A 202 4.88 -22.98 48.74
CA VAL A 202 4.10 -22.55 47.58
C VAL A 202 3.88 -23.76 46.68
N THR A 203 2.63 -24.13 46.40
CA THR A 203 2.28 -25.29 45.56
C THR A 203 2.11 -24.89 44.10
N THR A 204 1.09 -24.07 43.82
CA THR A 204 0.74 -23.53 42.51
C THR A 204 0.60 -22.01 42.62
N GLU A 205 0.38 -21.31 41.50
CA GLU A 205 0.25 -19.86 41.50
C GLU A 205 -0.83 -19.38 42.48
N GLY A 206 -0.38 -18.65 43.51
CA GLY A 206 -1.26 -18.11 44.55
C GLY A 206 -1.79 -19.11 45.56
N GLN A 207 -1.25 -20.34 45.64
CA GLN A 207 -1.61 -21.33 46.66
C GLN A 207 -0.46 -21.60 47.63
N TYR A 208 -0.78 -21.55 48.92
CA TYR A 208 0.14 -21.72 50.04
C TYR A 208 -0.29 -22.93 50.86
N ARG A 209 0.55 -23.95 50.91
CA ARG A 209 0.39 -25.11 51.77
C ARG A 209 1.07 -24.84 53.10
N LEU A 210 0.33 -25.00 54.18
CA LEU A 210 0.80 -24.91 55.55
C LEU A 210 0.82 -26.32 56.14
N THR A 211 1.98 -26.70 56.67
CA THR A 211 2.17 -27.95 57.42
C THR A 211 2.59 -27.58 58.85
N SER A 212 1.85 -28.09 59.84
CA SER A 212 2.16 -27.85 61.25
C SER A 212 3.35 -28.71 61.69
N GLN A 213 4.18 -28.18 62.57
CA GLN A 213 5.24 -28.91 63.28
C GLN A 213 4.67 -30.06 64.12
N TYR A 214 3.45 -29.89 64.61
CA TYR A 214 2.74 -30.84 65.47
C TYR A 214 1.72 -31.68 64.68
N ALA A 215 1.89 -31.82 63.36
CA ALA A 215 1.03 -32.64 62.53
C ALA A 215 1.11 -34.12 62.94
N GLU A 216 -0.05 -34.77 63.10
CA GLU A 216 -0.15 -36.19 63.48
C GLU A 216 0.25 -37.10 62.30
N HIS A 217 -0.09 -36.69 61.07
CA HIS A 217 0.27 -37.38 59.84
C HIS A 217 1.00 -36.45 58.85
N LYS A 218 1.90 -37.03 58.05
CA LYS A 218 2.64 -36.27 57.01
C LYS A 218 1.74 -35.70 55.91
N ALA A 219 0.51 -36.20 55.80
CA ALA A 219 -0.50 -35.72 54.86
C ALA A 219 -1.30 -34.52 55.41
N ASP A 220 -1.20 -34.24 56.71
CA ASP A 220 -1.98 -33.19 57.36
C ASP A 220 -1.43 -31.82 56.93
N CYS A 221 -2.19 -31.18 56.05
CA CYS A 221 -1.86 -29.87 55.55
C CYS A 221 -3.11 -29.03 55.34
N LEU A 222 -2.93 -27.72 55.55
CA LEU A 222 -3.91 -26.71 55.20
C LEU A 222 -3.46 -26.05 53.91
N VAL A 223 -4.39 -25.76 53.00
CA VAL A 223 -4.06 -25.07 51.75
C VAL A 223 -4.85 -23.78 51.69
N PHE A 224 -4.16 -22.65 51.63
CA PHE A 224 -4.75 -21.33 51.46
C PHE A 224 -4.53 -20.84 50.04
N LYS A 225 -5.56 -20.26 49.43
CA LYS A 225 -5.49 -19.61 48.13
C LYS A 225 -5.60 -18.09 48.31
N ALA A 226 -4.69 -17.36 47.71
CA ALA A 226 -4.77 -15.91 47.64
C ALA A 226 -5.89 -15.51 46.67
N THR A 227 -6.87 -14.77 47.16
CA THR A 227 -8.04 -14.30 46.42
C THR A 227 -7.99 -12.77 46.32
N GLY A 228 -7.97 -12.23 45.10
CA GLY A 228 -7.99 -10.79 44.81
C GLY A 228 -6.76 -10.29 44.03
N PRO A 229 -6.82 -9.10 43.40
CA PRO A 229 -5.79 -8.57 42.50
C PRO A 229 -4.45 -8.25 43.19
N SER A 230 -4.44 -8.18 44.52
CA SER A 230 -3.28 -7.86 45.36
C SER A 230 -2.84 -9.01 46.28
N GLY A 231 -3.50 -10.18 46.21
CA GLY A 231 -3.24 -11.31 47.11
C GLY A 231 -3.52 -11.04 48.60
N SER A 232 -4.25 -9.96 48.92
CA SER A 232 -4.43 -9.48 50.30
C SER A 232 -5.44 -10.30 51.12
N LYS A 233 -6.34 -11.05 50.47
CA LYS A 233 -7.25 -11.98 51.16
C LYS A 233 -6.82 -13.41 50.88
N MET A 234 -6.81 -14.23 51.92
CA MET A 234 -6.49 -15.65 51.83
C MET A 234 -7.76 -16.46 52.15
N GLN A 235 -8.06 -17.45 51.32
CA GLN A 235 -9.20 -18.34 51.50
C GLN A 235 -8.70 -19.76 51.75
N LEU A 236 -9.19 -20.41 52.80
CA LEU A 236 -8.90 -21.81 53.06
C LEU A 236 -9.59 -22.70 52.01
N LEU A 237 -8.82 -23.58 51.38
CA LEU A 237 -9.33 -24.68 50.56
C LEU A 237 -9.57 -25.90 51.43
N GLU A 238 -10.59 -26.66 51.08
CA GLU A 238 -10.96 -27.86 51.80
C GLU A 238 -9.90 -28.96 51.58
N THR A 239 -9.33 -29.46 52.67
CA THR A 239 -8.39 -30.59 52.72
C THR A 239 -8.92 -31.67 53.66
N GLU A 240 -8.36 -32.87 53.59
CA GLU A 240 -8.72 -33.96 54.52
C GLU A 240 -8.50 -33.53 55.98
N PHE A 241 -7.42 -32.79 56.23
CA PHE A 241 -7.12 -32.24 57.55
C PHE A 241 -8.09 -31.11 57.95
N SER A 242 -8.50 -30.22 57.03
CA SER A 242 -9.47 -29.17 57.38
C SER A 242 -10.83 -29.76 57.80
N ARG A 243 -11.20 -30.93 57.28
CA ARG A 243 -12.42 -31.66 57.70
C ARG A 243 -12.36 -32.19 59.12
N SER A 244 -11.17 -32.35 59.68
CA SER A 244 -10.98 -32.84 61.06
C SER A 244 -11.16 -31.75 62.12
N VAL A 245 -11.13 -30.46 61.73
CA VAL A 245 -11.21 -29.31 62.63
C VAL A 245 -12.31 -28.30 62.23
N PRO A 246 -13.56 -28.74 61.98
CA PRO A 246 -14.63 -27.86 61.50
C PRO A 246 -15.02 -26.79 62.53
N GLU A 247 -15.01 -27.13 63.83
CA GLU A 247 -15.38 -26.22 64.93
C GLU A 247 -14.43 -25.02 65.01
N LEU A 248 -13.12 -25.25 64.86
CA LEU A 248 -12.11 -24.19 64.86
C LEU A 248 -12.24 -23.29 63.63
N ILE A 249 -12.57 -23.87 62.47
CA ILE A 249 -12.79 -23.12 61.23
C ILE A 249 -14.03 -22.23 61.36
N GLU A 250 -15.14 -22.76 61.85
CA GLU A 250 -16.38 -22.00 62.01
C GLU A 250 -16.19 -20.82 62.98
N LEU A 251 -15.59 -21.07 64.14
CA LEU A 251 -15.37 -20.03 65.13
C LEU A 251 -14.37 -18.95 64.66
N HIS A 252 -13.20 -19.33 64.16
CA HIS A 252 -12.11 -18.38 63.93
C HIS A 252 -12.06 -17.83 62.50
N LEU A 253 -12.47 -18.61 61.49
CA LEU A 253 -12.45 -18.18 60.09
C LEU A 253 -13.81 -17.63 59.63
N LEU A 254 -14.95 -18.19 60.08
CA LEU A 254 -16.27 -17.69 59.64
C LEU A 254 -16.82 -16.59 60.56
N GLN A 255 -16.75 -16.75 61.89
CA GLN A 255 -17.29 -15.75 62.82
C GLN A 255 -16.31 -14.60 63.10
N GLN A 256 -15.02 -14.91 63.31
CA GLN A 256 -14.01 -13.91 63.67
C GLN A 256 -13.20 -13.36 62.48
N ASP A 257 -13.31 -13.97 61.28
CA ASP A 257 -12.57 -13.60 60.05
C ASP A 257 -11.05 -13.40 60.26
N SER A 258 -10.44 -14.23 61.11
CA SER A 258 -9.03 -14.07 61.52
C SER A 258 -8.22 -15.37 61.37
N ILE A 259 -7.42 -15.42 60.30
CA ILE A 259 -6.47 -16.52 60.05
C ILE A 259 -5.43 -16.64 61.16
N PRO A 260 -4.83 -15.54 61.68
CA PRO A 260 -3.88 -15.65 62.80
C PRO A 260 -4.52 -16.26 64.06
N ALA A 261 -5.78 -15.92 64.37
CA ALA A 261 -6.50 -16.50 65.50
C ALA A 261 -6.73 -18.00 65.29
N PHE A 262 -7.17 -18.39 64.09
CA PHE A 262 -7.36 -19.78 63.72
C PHE A 262 -6.07 -20.62 63.86
N LEU A 263 -4.96 -20.17 63.25
CA LEU A 263 -3.68 -20.90 63.29
C LEU A 263 -3.11 -20.99 64.70
N SER A 264 -3.29 -19.95 65.53
CA SER A 264 -2.84 -19.97 66.93
C SER A 264 -3.61 -21.00 67.76
N SER A 265 -4.95 -20.98 67.68
CA SER A 265 -5.81 -21.95 68.37
C SER A 265 -5.54 -23.38 67.91
N LEU A 266 -5.36 -23.58 66.59
CA LEU A 266 -5.03 -24.87 66.01
C LEU A 266 -3.65 -25.38 66.47
N THR A 267 -2.67 -24.49 66.61
CA THR A 267 -1.34 -24.87 67.12
C THR A 267 -1.41 -25.38 68.56
N LEU A 268 -2.18 -24.69 69.41
CA LEU A 268 -2.38 -25.09 70.80
C LEU A 268 -3.11 -26.44 70.90
N GLU A 269 -4.11 -26.67 70.06
CA GLU A 269 -4.85 -27.94 69.98
C GLU A 269 -3.98 -29.10 69.49
N LEU A 270 -3.17 -28.89 68.44
CA LEU A 270 -2.26 -29.94 67.95
C LEU A 270 -1.14 -30.23 68.96
N PHE A 271 -0.63 -29.19 69.61
CA PHE A 271 0.38 -29.34 70.67
C PHE A 271 -0.19 -30.12 71.86
N SER A 272 -1.41 -29.78 72.31
CA SER A 272 -2.05 -30.47 73.44
C SER A 272 -2.16 -31.96 73.12
N ARG A 273 -2.74 -32.33 71.97
CA ARG A 273 -2.88 -33.72 71.49
C ARG A 273 -1.56 -34.49 71.43
N GLN A 274 -0.48 -33.84 71.01
CA GLN A 274 0.84 -34.45 70.98
C GLN A 274 1.42 -34.69 72.39
N THR A 275 1.07 -33.84 73.35
CA THR A 275 1.54 -33.94 74.74
C THR A 275 0.65 -34.79 75.67
N THR A 276 -0.56 -35.18 75.24
CA THR A 276 -1.47 -36.03 76.02
C THR A 276 -1.16 -37.54 75.95
N ALA A 277 0.01 -37.91 75.43
CA ALA A 277 0.51 -39.30 75.41
C ALA A 277 1.12 -39.72 76.75
#